data_AF-A0A6J8E7X2-F1
#
_entry.id   AF-A0A6J8E7X2-F1
#
_cell.length_a   1.000
_cell.length_b   1.000
_cell.length_c   1.000
_cell.angle_alpha   90.00
_cell.angle_beta   90.00
_cell.angle_gamma   90.00
#
_symmetry.space_group_name_H-M   'P 1'
#
loop_
_entity.id
_entity.type
_entity.pdbx_description
1 polymer ?
#
loop_
_entity_poly.entity_id
_entity_poly.type
_entity_poly.pdbx_seq_one_letter_code
_entity_poly.pdbx_strand_id
1 'polypeptide(L)'
;MSTKHNKKYQMYCQKHEFPCCSKCIVESHKDCQDLVDLDDVIYNVKTSNAMCEIEETLVELAENLQKIRQNQQDNLTTFEESRKEIEKDMKTTRIKINIHLDNLQQDLMKQLYTIEEKENSTICQLLSSIEKQENEIAECKRNIMNIKQHATDLQVFLSMKKLEEDVYSKNKYLQSLVEGENLKQRSLSYT
;
A
#
# COMPACT_ATOMS: atom_id res chain seq x y z
N MET A 1 -38.82 -59.86 -26.76
CA MET A 1 -38.72 -61.34 -26.66
C MET A 1 -37.49 -61.69 -25.84
N SER A 2 -37.51 -62.82 -25.12
CA SER A 2 -36.38 -63.29 -24.31
C SER A 2 -35.16 -63.55 -25.19
N THR A 3 -34.05 -62.89 -24.87
CA THR A 3 -32.76 -63.02 -25.56
C THR A 3 -32.17 -64.43 -25.47
N LYS A 4 -32.50 -65.18 -24.40
CA LYS A 4 -32.02 -66.56 -24.20
C LYS A 4 -32.92 -67.62 -24.85
N HIS A 5 -34.23 -67.40 -24.90
CA HIS A 5 -35.19 -68.46 -25.25
C HIS A 5 -36.09 -68.12 -26.46
N ASN A 6 -35.93 -66.94 -27.06
CA ASN A 6 -36.76 -66.41 -28.15
C ASN A 6 -38.27 -66.55 -27.93
N LYS A 7 -38.72 -66.42 -26.67
CA LYS A 7 -40.14 -66.47 -26.26
C LYS A 7 -40.63 -65.10 -25.79
N LYS A 8 -41.95 -64.85 -25.84
CA LYS A 8 -42.53 -63.62 -25.27
C LYS A 8 -42.31 -63.57 -23.75
N TYR A 9 -42.03 -62.39 -23.23
CA TYR A 9 -42.04 -62.15 -21.78
C TYR A 9 -43.49 -62.12 -21.30
N GLN A 10 -43.77 -62.77 -20.17
CA GLN A 10 -45.13 -62.95 -19.65
C GLN A 10 -45.21 -62.67 -18.16
N MET A 11 -44.13 -62.87 -17.41
CA MET A 11 -44.11 -62.64 -15.97
C MET A 11 -42.99 -61.68 -15.61
N TYR A 12 -43.10 -61.02 -14.47
CA TYR A 12 -42.05 -60.21 -13.86
C TYR A 12 -41.64 -60.84 -12.53
N CYS A 13 -40.35 -61.09 -12.36
CA CYS A 13 -39.80 -61.56 -11.10
C CYS A 13 -39.46 -60.37 -10.22
N GLN A 14 -40.19 -60.17 -9.13
CA GLN A 14 -39.98 -59.03 -8.23
C GLN A 14 -38.65 -59.15 -7.48
N LYS A 15 -38.26 -60.36 -7.06
CA LYS A 15 -36.99 -60.61 -6.38
C LYS A 15 -35.75 -60.21 -7.20
N HIS A 16 -35.83 -60.31 -8.53
CA HIS A 16 -34.72 -60.01 -9.44
C HIS A 16 -34.98 -58.77 -10.32
N GLU A 17 -36.11 -58.11 -10.11
CA GLU A 17 -36.58 -56.95 -10.88
C GLU A 17 -36.45 -57.13 -12.41
N PHE A 18 -36.88 -58.29 -12.91
CA PHE A 18 -36.60 -58.67 -14.30
C PHE A 18 -37.79 -59.36 -14.99
N PRO A 19 -38.09 -59.04 -16.27
CA PRO A 19 -39.12 -59.73 -17.04
C PRO A 19 -38.66 -61.13 -17.49
N CYS A 20 -39.49 -62.14 -17.21
CA CYS A 20 -39.22 -63.55 -17.47
C CYS A 20 -40.19 -64.12 -18.52
N CYS A 21 -39.70 -65.05 -19.35
CA CYS A 21 -40.57 -65.93 -20.14
C CYS A 21 -40.84 -67.23 -19.37
N SER A 22 -41.84 -68.01 -19.79
CA SER A 22 -42.19 -69.29 -19.16
C SER A 22 -41.03 -70.26 -18.95
N LYS A 23 -40.03 -70.29 -19.85
CA LYS A 23 -38.82 -71.12 -19.68
C LYS A 23 -37.87 -70.59 -18.61
N CYS A 24 -37.68 -69.27 -18.53
CA CYS A 24 -36.83 -68.65 -17.50
C CYS A 24 -37.35 -68.94 -16.08
N ILE A 25 -38.68 -69.01 -15.93
CA ILE A 25 -39.31 -69.33 -14.65
C ILE A 25 -38.90 -70.72 -14.17
N VAL A 26 -38.96 -71.71 -15.05
CA VAL A 26 -38.67 -73.10 -14.69
C VAL A 26 -37.17 -73.37 -14.51
N GLU A 27 -36.32 -72.71 -15.29
CA GLU A 27 -34.88 -72.99 -15.33
C GLU A 27 -34.06 -72.15 -14.35
N SER A 28 -34.42 -70.89 -14.14
CA SER A 28 -33.58 -69.93 -13.40
C SER A 28 -34.30 -69.24 -12.25
N HIS A 29 -35.63 -69.19 -12.27
CA HIS A 29 -36.43 -68.52 -11.24
C HIS A 29 -37.38 -69.49 -10.51
N LYS A 30 -37.07 -70.80 -10.50
CA LYS A 30 -37.93 -71.84 -9.92
C LYS A 30 -38.21 -71.63 -8.44
N ASP A 31 -37.22 -71.10 -7.73
CA ASP A 31 -37.29 -70.83 -6.29
C ASP A 31 -37.70 -69.38 -5.98
N CYS A 32 -38.11 -68.60 -6.99
CA CYS A 32 -38.63 -67.25 -6.80
C CYS A 32 -40.12 -67.33 -6.48
N GLN A 33 -40.52 -66.88 -5.30
CA GLN A 33 -41.92 -66.93 -4.86
C GLN A 33 -42.74 -65.74 -5.40
N ASP A 34 -42.09 -64.62 -5.71
CA ASP A 34 -42.74 -63.37 -6.11
C ASP A 34 -42.68 -63.17 -7.63
N LEU A 35 -43.46 -63.98 -8.36
CA LEU A 35 -43.69 -63.85 -9.79
C LEU A 35 -45.08 -63.28 -10.04
N VAL A 36 -45.15 -62.14 -10.71
CA VAL A 36 -46.42 -61.45 -11.05
C VAL A 36 -46.58 -61.35 -12.56
N ASP A 37 -47.80 -61.18 -13.05
CA ASP A 37 -48.04 -60.98 -14.48
C ASP A 37 -47.35 -59.68 -14.94
N LEU A 38 -46.61 -59.76 -16.04
CA LEU A 38 -45.91 -58.61 -16.58
C LEU A 38 -46.89 -57.53 -17.05
N ASP A 39 -48.04 -57.92 -17.59
CA ASP A 39 -49.04 -56.96 -18.07
C ASP A 39 -49.68 -56.20 -16.89
N ASP A 40 -49.85 -56.84 -15.73
CA ASP A 40 -50.31 -56.18 -14.49
C ASP A 40 -49.27 -55.21 -13.93
N VAL A 41 -47.98 -55.58 -13.94
CA VAL A 41 -46.89 -54.67 -13.53
C VAL A 41 -46.81 -53.47 -14.47
N ILE A 42 -46.89 -53.69 -15.78
CA ILE A 42 -46.88 -52.63 -16.78
C ILE A 42 -48.10 -51.72 -16.60
N TYR A 43 -49.29 -52.30 -16.37
CA TYR A 43 -50.50 -51.54 -16.10
C TYR A 43 -50.31 -50.68 -14.85
N ASN A 44 -49.88 -51.27 -13.73
CA ASN A 44 -49.65 -50.56 -12.47
C ASN A 44 -48.61 -49.44 -12.60
N VAL A 45 -47.52 -49.65 -13.34
CA VAL A 45 -46.52 -48.59 -13.59
C VAL A 45 -47.08 -47.48 -14.48
N LYS A 46 -47.91 -47.82 -15.48
CA LYS A 46 -48.53 -46.84 -16.39
C LYS A 46 -49.66 -46.05 -15.74
N THR A 47 -50.39 -46.66 -14.80
CA THR A 47 -51.48 -45.99 -14.06
C THR A 47 -51.01 -45.37 -12.75
N SER A 48 -49.79 -45.70 -12.31
CA SER A 48 -49.15 -45.07 -11.15
C SER A 48 -48.72 -43.66 -11.50
N ASN A 49 -48.90 -42.74 -10.55
CA ASN A 49 -48.39 -41.37 -10.63
C ASN A 49 -46.85 -41.31 -10.57
N ALA A 50 -46.16 -42.42 -10.31
CA ALA A 50 -44.69 -42.44 -10.17
C ALA A 50 -43.96 -41.89 -11.41
N MET A 51 -44.47 -42.12 -12.63
CA MET A 51 -43.87 -41.54 -13.84
C MET A 51 -44.06 -40.02 -13.89
N CYS A 52 -45.24 -39.52 -13.52
CA CYS A 52 -45.51 -38.08 -13.42
C CYS A 52 -44.63 -37.43 -12.34
N GLU A 53 -44.50 -38.05 -11.16
CA GLU A 53 -43.66 -37.54 -10.07
C GLU A 53 -42.17 -37.48 -10.46
N ILE A 54 -41.68 -38.50 -11.20
CA ILE A 54 -40.31 -38.50 -11.73
C ILE A 54 -40.15 -37.38 -12.76
N GLU A 55 -41.10 -37.21 -13.68
CA GLU A 55 -41.07 -36.12 -14.66
C GLU A 55 -41.04 -34.74 -14.00
N GLU A 56 -41.91 -34.51 -13.01
CA GLU A 56 -41.95 -33.26 -12.22
C GLU A 56 -40.61 -33.01 -11.50
N THR A 57 -40.06 -34.04 -10.86
CA THR A 57 -38.76 -33.95 -10.18
C THR A 57 -37.64 -33.61 -11.16
N LEU A 58 -37.65 -34.21 -12.37
CA LEU A 58 -36.65 -33.93 -13.41
C LEU A 58 -36.73 -32.49 -13.92
N VAL A 59 -37.96 -31.96 -14.08
CA VAL A 59 -38.18 -30.56 -14.46
C VAL A 59 -37.63 -29.63 -13.37
N GLU A 60 -37.97 -29.88 -12.10
CA GLU A 60 -37.48 -29.07 -10.98
C GLU A 60 -35.94 -29.10 -10.88
N LEU A 61 -35.33 -30.28 -11.03
CA LEU A 61 -33.87 -30.42 -11.05
C LEU A 61 -33.23 -29.63 -12.20
N ALA A 62 -33.81 -29.67 -13.39
CA ALA A 62 -33.31 -28.92 -14.53
C ALA A 62 -33.37 -27.41 -14.30
N GLU A 63 -34.49 -26.91 -13.76
CA GLU A 63 -34.66 -25.50 -13.41
C GLU A 63 -33.66 -25.06 -12.33
N ASN A 64 -33.49 -25.87 -11.29
CA ASN A 64 -32.54 -25.59 -10.21
C ASN A 64 -31.10 -25.56 -10.73
N LEU A 65 -30.72 -26.48 -11.61
CA LEU A 65 -29.40 -26.48 -12.26
C LEU A 65 -29.19 -25.22 -13.11
N GLN A 66 -30.22 -24.76 -13.81
CA GLN A 66 -30.14 -23.52 -14.59
C GLN A 66 -29.97 -22.30 -13.67
N LYS A 67 -30.72 -22.21 -12.57
CA LYS A 67 -30.59 -21.13 -11.57
C LYS A 67 -29.19 -21.12 -10.95
N ILE A 68 -28.67 -22.29 -10.55
CA ILE A 68 -27.32 -22.42 -10.00
C ILE A 68 -26.29 -21.93 -11.02
N ARG A 69 -26.41 -22.34 -12.29
CA ARG A 69 -25.49 -21.91 -13.34
C ARG A 69 -25.51 -20.41 -13.54
N GLN A 70 -26.70 -19.80 -13.59
CA GLN A 70 -26.83 -18.36 -13.75
C GLN A 70 -26.21 -17.60 -12.57
N ASN A 71 -26.53 -18.01 -11.34
CA ASN A 71 -25.96 -17.41 -10.13
C ASN A 71 -24.44 -17.49 -10.11
N GLN A 72 -23.85 -18.62 -10.54
CA GLN A 72 -22.40 -18.75 -10.60
C GLN A 72 -21.78 -17.85 -11.68
N GLN A 73 -22.46 -17.66 -12.81
CA GLN A 73 -22.00 -16.75 -13.87
C GLN A 73 -22.05 -15.28 -13.41
N ASP A 74 -23.12 -14.89 -12.71
CA ASP A 74 -23.28 -13.55 -12.14
C ASP A 74 -22.24 -13.29 -11.05
N ASN A 75 -21.99 -14.28 -10.18
CA ASN A 75 -20.94 -14.22 -9.17
C ASN A 75 -19.56 -14.02 -9.80
N LEU A 76 -19.21 -14.78 -10.84
CA LEU A 76 -17.93 -14.63 -11.54
C LEU A 76 -17.75 -13.20 -12.07
N THR A 77 -18.78 -12.65 -12.69
CA THR A 77 -18.77 -11.27 -13.21
C THR A 77 -18.57 -10.26 -12.07
N THR A 78 -19.32 -10.42 -10.98
CA THR A 78 -19.21 -9.56 -9.79
C THR A 78 -17.81 -9.63 -9.17
N PHE A 79 -17.23 -10.84 -9.06
CA PHE A 79 -15.87 -11.03 -8.54
C PHE A 79 -14.82 -10.33 -9.41
N GLU A 80 -14.96 -10.39 -10.74
CA GLU A 80 -14.05 -9.69 -11.65
C GLU A 80 -14.14 -8.16 -11.51
N GLU A 81 -15.34 -7.63 -11.35
CA GLU A 81 -15.59 -6.20 -11.12
C GLU A 81 -15.01 -5.75 -9.78
N SER A 82 -15.28 -6.48 -8.69
CA SER A 82 -14.72 -6.19 -7.37
C SER A 82 -13.19 -6.24 -7.38
N ARG A 83 -12.58 -7.20 -8.10
CA ARG A 83 -11.12 -7.25 -8.24
C ARG A 83 -10.58 -5.99 -8.92
N LYS A 84 -11.21 -5.54 -10.01
CA LYS A 84 -10.79 -4.32 -10.73
C LYS A 84 -10.93 -3.07 -9.86
N GLU A 85 -11.99 -2.99 -9.06
CA GLU A 85 -12.21 -1.90 -8.11
C GLU A 85 -11.13 -1.87 -7.03
N ILE A 86 -10.85 -3.02 -6.39
CA ILE A 86 -9.79 -3.14 -5.39
C ILE A 86 -8.43 -2.74 -5.99
N GLU A 87 -8.10 -3.21 -7.21
CA GLU A 87 -6.85 -2.83 -7.89
C GLU A 87 -6.76 -1.31 -8.14
N LYS A 88 -7.87 -0.67 -8.51
CA LYS A 88 -7.94 0.78 -8.72
C LYS A 88 -7.75 1.53 -7.41
N ASP A 89 -8.36 1.07 -6.32
CA ASP A 89 -8.25 1.68 -5.00
C ASP A 89 -6.84 1.54 -4.44
N MET A 90 -6.19 0.39 -4.63
CA MET A 90 -4.79 0.18 -4.27
C MET A 90 -3.87 1.17 -5.01
N LYS A 91 -4.06 1.33 -6.34
CA LYS A 91 -3.29 2.30 -7.14
C LYS A 91 -3.52 3.74 -6.67
N THR A 92 -4.78 4.10 -6.42
CA THR A 92 -5.15 5.45 -5.97
C THR A 92 -4.55 5.76 -4.61
N THR A 93 -4.61 4.81 -3.68
CA THR A 93 -4.03 4.93 -2.34
C THR A 93 -2.51 5.10 -2.42
N ARG A 94 -1.84 4.31 -3.26
CA ARG A 94 -0.39 4.45 -3.49
C ARG A 94 -0.02 5.83 -4.01
N ILE A 95 -0.78 6.38 -4.96
CA ILE A 95 -0.55 7.73 -5.48
C ILE A 95 -0.71 8.77 -4.36
N LYS A 96 -1.75 8.67 -3.53
CA LYS A 96 -1.97 9.58 -2.39
C LYS A 96 -0.81 9.55 -1.39
N ILE A 97 -0.30 8.35 -1.06
CA ILE A 97 0.84 8.18 -0.17
C ILE A 97 2.07 8.88 -0.75
N ASN A 98 2.38 8.64 -2.03
CA ASN A 98 3.53 9.27 -2.68
C ASN A 98 3.42 10.80 -2.67
N ILE A 99 2.26 11.36 -3.03
CA ILE A 99 2.03 12.82 -2.98
C ILE A 99 2.24 13.37 -1.57
N HIS A 100 1.78 12.65 -0.55
CA HIS A 100 1.98 13.07 0.84
C HIS A 100 3.46 13.09 1.24
N LEU A 101 4.22 12.04 0.86
CA LEU A 101 5.66 11.96 1.10
C LEU A 101 6.43 13.04 0.35
N ASP A 102 6.08 13.30 -0.91
CA ASP A 102 6.69 14.36 -1.72
C ASP A 102 6.46 15.74 -1.09
N ASN A 103 5.24 16.01 -0.61
CA ASN A 103 4.92 17.26 0.09
C ASN A 103 5.70 17.41 1.39
N LEU A 104 5.81 16.32 2.17
CA LEU A 104 6.60 16.33 3.41
C LEU A 104 8.07 16.61 3.10
N GLN A 105 8.65 15.94 2.10
CA GLN A 105 10.02 16.19 1.67
C GLN A 105 10.23 17.66 1.25
N GLN A 106 9.31 18.22 0.47
CA GLN A 106 9.39 19.62 0.06
C GLN A 106 9.34 20.59 1.24
N ASP A 107 8.49 20.32 2.24
CA ASP A 107 8.40 21.14 3.45
C ASP A 107 9.70 21.08 4.26
N LEU A 108 10.22 19.87 4.47
CA LEU A 108 11.50 19.64 5.14
C LEU A 108 12.66 20.34 4.43
N MET A 109 12.70 20.29 3.09
CA MET A 109 13.71 21.01 2.31
C MET A 109 13.58 22.53 2.45
N LYS A 110 12.36 23.08 2.45
CA LYS A 110 12.15 24.52 2.68
C LYS A 110 12.61 24.95 4.07
N GLN A 111 12.33 24.15 5.09
CA GLN A 111 12.83 24.40 6.44
C GLN A 111 14.37 24.40 6.48
N LEU A 112 15.00 23.42 5.83
CA LEU A 112 16.45 23.35 5.73
C LEU A 112 17.04 24.59 5.04
N TYR A 113 16.50 25.01 3.91
CA TYR A 113 16.95 26.22 3.22
C TYR A 113 16.77 27.49 4.06
N THR A 114 15.68 27.59 4.82
CA THR A 114 15.44 28.72 5.72
C THR A 114 16.47 28.78 6.85
N ILE A 115 16.82 27.63 7.42
CA ILE A 115 17.87 27.53 8.44
C ILE A 115 19.22 27.90 7.83
N GLU A 116 19.55 27.33 6.66
CA GLU A 116 20.79 27.65 5.94
C GLU A 116 20.91 29.15 5.64
N GLU A 117 19.86 29.78 5.12
CA GLU A 117 19.85 31.20 4.82
C GLU A 117 20.05 32.06 6.07
N LYS A 118 19.40 31.70 7.19
CA LYS A 118 19.56 32.41 8.47
C LYS A 118 20.98 32.29 9.02
N GLU A 119 21.56 31.09 8.95
CA GLU A 119 22.93 30.84 9.38
C GLU A 119 23.94 31.59 8.49
N ASN A 120 23.78 31.52 7.17
CA ASN A 120 24.62 32.24 6.21
C ASN A 120 24.53 33.76 6.41
N SER A 121 23.34 34.30 6.64
CA SER A 121 23.14 35.72 6.93
C SER A 121 23.88 36.14 8.22
N THR A 122 23.79 35.32 9.27
CA THR A 122 24.49 35.56 10.54
C THR A 122 26.01 35.54 10.35
N ILE A 123 26.53 34.59 9.56
CA ILE A 123 27.96 34.50 9.23
C ILE A 123 28.39 35.72 8.42
N CYS A 124 27.62 36.14 7.41
CA CYS A 124 27.93 37.32 6.59
C CYS A 124 27.97 38.61 7.42
N GLN A 125 27.03 38.77 8.36
CA GLN A 125 27.02 39.91 9.28
C GLN A 125 28.25 39.92 10.19
N LEU A 126 28.63 38.74 10.72
CA LEU A 126 29.83 38.61 11.54
C LEU A 126 31.09 38.95 10.75
N LEU A 127 31.24 38.43 9.53
CA LEU A 127 32.36 38.73 8.64
C LEU A 127 32.46 40.22 8.33
N SER A 128 31.34 40.86 7.99
CA SER A 128 31.28 42.31 7.72
C SER A 128 31.70 43.14 8.94
N SER A 129 31.29 42.72 10.14
CA SER A 129 31.70 43.37 11.40
C SER A 129 33.20 43.22 11.65
N ILE A 130 33.75 42.03 11.43
CA ILE A 130 35.20 41.76 11.56
C ILE A 130 36.00 42.60 10.56
N GLU A 131 35.58 42.64 9.29
CA GLU A 131 36.23 43.44 8.25
C GLU A 131 36.22 44.94 8.59
N LYS A 132 35.11 45.45 9.13
CA LYS A 132 35.04 46.83 9.61
C LYS A 132 36.05 47.08 10.75
N GLN A 133 36.13 46.16 11.72
CA GLN A 133 37.09 46.28 12.82
C GLN A 133 38.54 46.21 12.34
N GLU A 134 38.85 45.34 11.38
CA GLU A 134 40.17 45.24 10.78
C GLU A 134 40.58 46.54 10.10
N ASN A 135 39.68 47.15 9.33
CA ASN A 135 39.91 48.43 8.66
C ASN A 135 40.14 49.57 9.68
N GLU A 136 39.34 49.64 10.74
CA GLU A 136 39.51 50.64 11.80
C GLU A 136 40.86 50.46 12.54
N ILE A 137 41.29 49.22 12.79
CA ILE A 137 42.60 48.92 13.40
C ILE A 137 43.73 49.31 12.44
N ALA A 138 43.60 49.02 11.14
CA ALA A 138 44.59 49.39 10.13
C ALA A 138 44.74 50.92 10.02
N GLU A 139 43.64 51.67 10.10
CA GLU A 139 43.64 53.13 10.14
C GLU A 139 44.32 53.66 11.42
N CYS A 140 43.95 53.11 12.58
CA CYS A 140 44.57 53.45 13.86
C CYS A 140 46.10 53.25 13.82
N LYS A 141 46.55 52.11 13.27
CA LYS A 141 47.98 51.81 13.07
C LYS A 141 48.66 52.84 12.16
N ARG A 142 48.02 53.24 11.05
CA ARG A 142 48.53 54.25 10.12
C ARG A 142 48.65 55.62 10.80
N ASN A 143 47.64 56.02 11.58
CA ASN A 143 47.64 57.27 12.33
C ASN A 143 48.75 57.31 13.38
N ILE A 144 48.97 56.21 14.12
CA ILE A 144 50.10 56.09 15.06
C ILE A 144 51.45 56.28 14.36
N MET A 145 51.65 55.63 13.22
CA MET A 145 52.89 55.76 12.45
C MET A 145 53.12 57.20 11.98
N ASN A 146 52.08 57.87 11.48
CA ASN A 146 52.16 59.27 11.03
C ASN A 146 52.47 60.23 12.19
N ILE A 147 51.77 60.09 13.33
CA ILE A 147 52.00 60.92 14.53
C ILE A 147 53.43 60.72 15.03
N LYS A 148 53.93 59.48 15.06
CA LYS A 148 55.30 59.17 15.46
C LYS A 148 56.36 59.80 14.55
N GLN A 149 56.09 59.93 13.25
CA GLN A 149 57.06 60.49 12.28
C GLN A 149 57.04 62.01 12.19
N HIS A 150 55.90 62.66 12.44
CA HIS A 150 55.70 64.06 12.05
C HIS A 150 55.15 64.98 13.14
N ALA A 151 54.73 64.46 14.29
CA ALA A 151 54.17 65.28 15.36
C ALA A 151 55.24 65.70 16.40
N THR A 152 54.95 66.76 17.15
CA THR A 152 55.78 67.17 18.29
C THR A 152 55.62 66.21 19.47
N ASP A 153 56.61 66.11 20.36
CA ASP A 153 56.61 65.18 21.49
C ASP A 153 55.35 65.29 22.37
N LEU A 154 54.83 66.50 22.57
CA LEU A 154 53.59 66.74 23.31
C LEU A 154 52.34 66.21 22.59
N GLN A 155 52.28 66.35 21.26
CA GLN A 155 51.18 65.82 20.43
C GLN A 155 51.23 64.29 20.34
N VAL A 156 52.43 63.70 20.32
CA VAL A 156 52.63 62.25 20.40
C VAL A 156 52.09 61.72 21.72
N PHE A 157 52.46 62.34 22.84
CA PHE A 157 52.03 61.92 24.18
C PHE A 157 50.50 61.96 24.37
N LEU A 158 49.86 63.07 23.97
CA LEU A 158 48.40 63.22 24.09
C LEU A 158 47.64 62.23 23.20
N SER A 159 48.12 62.00 21.98
CA SER A 159 47.50 61.07 21.05
C SER A 159 47.67 59.61 21.50
N MET A 160 48.86 59.27 22.01
CA MET A 160 49.15 57.94 22.55
C MET A 160 48.23 57.58 23.72
N LYS A 161 47.97 58.52 24.64
CA LYS A 161 47.07 58.30 25.78
C LYS A 161 45.64 58.03 25.35
N LYS A 162 45.14 58.74 24.35
CA LYS A 162 43.79 58.51 23.80
C LYS A 162 43.69 57.17 23.06
N LEU A 163 44.75 56.78 22.36
CA LEU A 163 44.81 55.53 21.62
C LEU A 163 44.97 54.30 22.52
N GLU A 164 45.60 54.42 23.70
CA GLU A 164 45.67 53.33 24.69
C GLU A 164 44.28 52.86 25.13
N GLU A 165 43.35 53.79 25.39
CA GLU A 165 41.97 53.45 25.78
C GLU A 165 41.18 52.81 24.62
N ASP A 166 41.34 53.32 23.40
CA ASP A 166 40.69 52.79 22.20
C ASP A 166 41.21 51.39 21.84
N VAL A 167 42.52 51.15 21.95
CA VAL A 167 43.12 49.82 21.70
C VAL A 167 42.68 48.82 22.77
N TYR A 168 42.66 49.23 24.04
CA TYR A 168 42.25 48.36 25.15
C TYR A 168 40.78 47.92 25.02
N SER A 169 39.88 48.85 24.72
CA SER A 169 38.45 48.56 24.55
C SER A 169 38.18 47.65 23.35
N LYS A 170 38.83 47.90 22.21
CA LYS A 170 38.71 47.05 21.00
C LYS A 170 39.30 45.66 21.20
N ASN A 171 40.44 45.53 21.88
CA ASN A 171 41.04 44.24 22.19
C ASN A 171 40.13 43.38 23.09
N LYS A 172 39.48 43.99 24.08
CA LYS A 172 38.51 43.31 24.95
C LYS A 172 37.29 42.81 24.17
N TYR A 173 36.79 43.60 23.21
CA TYR A 173 35.69 43.18 22.33
C TYR A 173 36.10 41.99 21.44
N LEU A 174 37.28 42.05 20.80
CA LEU A 174 37.78 40.95 19.97
C LEU A 174 38.01 39.68 20.78
N GLN A 175 38.55 39.77 22.00
CA GLN A 175 38.67 38.61 22.90
C GLN A 175 37.31 37.99 23.21
N SER A 176 36.28 38.79 23.45
CA SER A 176 34.91 38.28 23.68
C SER A 176 34.30 37.57 22.46
N LEU A 177 34.70 37.95 21.24
CA LEU A 177 34.31 37.25 20.01
C LEU A 177 35.07 35.94 19.82
N VAL A 178 36.36 35.92 20.16
CA VAL A 178 37.24 34.74 20.06
C VAL A 178 36.85 33.66 21.08
N GLU A 179 36.50 34.07 22.30
CA GLU A 179 36.07 33.18 23.38
C GLU A 179 34.58 32.81 23.29
N GLY A 180 33.81 33.54 22.47
CA GLY A 180 32.39 33.31 22.25
C GLY A 180 32.11 32.13 21.32
N GLU A 181 30.94 31.49 21.48
CA GLU A 181 30.51 30.36 20.62
C GLU A 181 30.30 30.73 19.15
N ASN A 182 30.36 32.02 18.81
CA ASN A 182 30.12 32.54 17.47
C ASN A 182 31.12 32.05 16.41
N LEU A 183 32.31 31.58 16.83
CA LEU A 183 33.34 31.04 15.94
C LEU A 183 33.37 29.51 15.90
N LYS A 184 32.51 28.81 16.67
CA LYS A 184 32.43 27.34 16.59
C LYS A 184 31.97 26.94 15.19
N GLN A 185 32.57 25.89 14.65
CA GLN A 185 32.20 25.33 13.36
C GLN A 185 30.73 24.91 13.41
N ARG A 186 29.87 25.63 12.69
CA ARG A 186 28.43 25.35 12.65
C ARG A 186 28.19 24.18 11.71
N SER A 187 27.42 23.20 12.18
CA SER A 187 26.94 22.09 11.37
C SER A 187 25.42 22.15 11.32
N LEU A 188 24.86 21.91 10.14
CA LEU A 188 23.41 21.79 9.97
C LEU A 188 22.98 20.46 10.59
N SER A 189 22.33 20.53 11.74
CA SER A 189 21.68 19.38 12.38
C SER A 189 20.18 19.49 12.18
N TYR A 190 19.56 18.45 11.63
CA TYR A 190 18.11 18.28 11.60
C TYR A 190 17.73 17.35 12.78
N THR A 191 17.04 17.88 13.80
CA THR A 191 16.50 17.12 14.96
C THR A 191 15.00 16.99 14.87
#